data_AF-A0A4P8WLM5-F1
#
_entry.id   AF-A0A4P8WLM5-F1
#
_cell.length_a   1.000
_cell.length_b   1.000
_cell.length_c   1.000
_cell.angle_alpha   90.00
_cell.angle_beta   90.00
_cell.angle_gamma   90.00
#
_symmetry.space_group_name_H-M   'P 1'
#
loop_
_entity.id
_entity.type
_entity.pdbx_description
1 polymer ?
#
loop_
_entity_poly.entity_id
_entity_poly.type
_entity_poly.pdbx_seq_one_letter_code
_entity_poly.pdbx_strand_id
1 'polypeptide(L)'
;MPTEPQNAVLEHLTSIQQSFTLDENIQQYAELLISELTTQELQIRSPARTAAACFLIACRLRETPVRVTRIADASDATKSEILNEKKRISDTLELGIPNDDPTVILEEACEDLSLSDDIQTRAQQIADLGAEAGVTSGVSPYTYAAAVLYITSSAADTDLSQTDIADKFDVSTATLRDRRDDLLDTTGSHLFKLQYPTAPPEAISLVDDLLHHAQTAKWAQGKRHMGILAGAWLYTANKYQIETSVSELAALTGVSESTIRARSKDFDQPFS
;
A
#
# COMPACT_ATOMS: atom_id res chain seq x y z
N MET A 1 -38.86 -19.06 -6.95
CA MET A 1 -38.51 -19.24 -5.53
C MET A 1 -37.05 -19.67 -5.48
N PRO A 2 -36.24 -19.14 -4.57
CA PRO A 2 -34.85 -19.54 -4.43
C PRO A 2 -34.72 -21.02 -4.05
N THR A 3 -33.67 -21.67 -4.53
CA THR A 3 -33.39 -23.08 -4.24
C THR A 3 -32.83 -23.25 -2.83
N GLU A 4 -32.92 -24.45 -2.23
CA GLU A 4 -32.37 -24.72 -0.89
C GLU A 4 -30.86 -24.38 -0.78
N PRO A 5 -30.00 -24.69 -1.78
CA PRO A 5 -28.63 -24.22 -1.79
C PRO A 5 -28.49 -22.70 -1.83
N GLN A 6 -29.34 -22.00 -2.61
CA GLN A 6 -29.31 -20.54 -2.73
C GLN A 6 -29.66 -19.86 -1.41
N ASN A 7 -30.68 -20.35 -0.69
CA ASN A 7 -31.07 -19.81 0.62
C ASN A 7 -29.92 -19.90 1.63
N ALA A 8 -29.21 -21.03 1.67
CA ALA A 8 -28.07 -21.20 2.56
C ALA A 8 -26.95 -20.17 2.26
N VAL A 9 -26.69 -19.86 0.98
CA VAL A 9 -25.69 -18.83 0.62
C VAL A 9 -26.12 -17.44 1.12
N LEU A 10 -27.41 -17.11 0.97
CA LEU A 10 -27.95 -15.81 1.39
C LEU A 10 -27.91 -15.63 2.93
N GLU A 11 -28.15 -16.70 3.69
CA GLU A 11 -28.01 -16.68 5.15
C GLU A 11 -26.56 -16.37 5.58
N HIS A 12 -25.57 -17.02 4.97
CA HIS A 12 -24.17 -16.72 5.22
C HIS A 12 -23.77 -15.31 4.79
N LEU A 13 -24.27 -14.83 3.64
CA LEU A 13 -24.02 -13.47 3.17
C LEU A 13 -24.52 -12.44 4.19
N THR A 14 -25.73 -12.63 4.73
CA THR A 14 -26.32 -11.76 5.76
C THR A 14 -25.46 -11.77 7.02
N SER A 15 -24.99 -12.94 7.46
CA SER A 15 -24.10 -13.05 8.63
C SER A 15 -22.77 -12.33 8.43
N ILE A 16 -22.17 -12.41 7.24
CA ILE A 16 -20.94 -11.70 6.91
C ILE A 16 -21.18 -10.20 7.00
N GLN A 17 -22.21 -9.70 6.32
CA GLN A 17 -22.55 -8.27 6.27
C GLN A 17 -22.74 -7.67 7.66
N GLN A 18 -23.35 -8.38 8.61
CA GLN A 18 -23.53 -7.88 9.99
C GLN A 18 -22.21 -7.54 10.71
N SER A 19 -21.08 -8.07 10.23
CA SER A 19 -19.75 -7.77 10.75
C SER A 19 -19.11 -6.52 10.11
N PHE A 20 -19.77 -5.91 9.12
CA PHE A 20 -19.28 -4.75 8.38
C PHE A 20 -20.29 -3.59 8.44
N THR A 21 -19.79 -2.36 8.48
CA THR A 21 -20.62 -1.14 8.34
C THR A 21 -20.46 -0.62 6.92
N LEU A 22 -21.13 -1.25 5.96
CA LEU A 22 -21.06 -0.90 4.53
C LEU A 22 -22.45 -0.57 3.98
N ASP A 23 -22.47 0.13 2.85
CA ASP A 23 -23.70 0.47 2.12
C ASP A 23 -24.50 -0.81 1.74
N GLU A 24 -25.83 -0.76 1.90
CA GLU A 24 -26.78 -1.80 1.47
C GLU A 24 -26.59 -2.21 0.00
N ASN A 25 -26.07 -1.29 -0.83
CA ASN A 25 -25.73 -1.56 -2.22
C ASN A 25 -24.76 -2.75 -2.37
N ILE A 26 -23.82 -2.97 -1.44
CA ILE A 26 -22.87 -4.10 -1.52
C ILE A 26 -23.60 -5.45 -1.40
N GLN A 27 -24.56 -5.53 -0.49
CA GLN A 27 -25.37 -6.73 -0.30
C GLN A 27 -26.17 -7.05 -1.56
N GLN A 28 -26.84 -6.05 -2.14
CA GLN A 28 -27.63 -6.24 -3.36
C GLN A 28 -26.78 -6.77 -4.52
N TYR A 29 -25.56 -6.27 -4.69
CA TYR A 29 -24.63 -6.77 -5.71
C TYR A 29 -24.20 -8.22 -5.44
N ALA A 30 -23.92 -8.58 -4.19
CA ALA A 30 -23.60 -9.95 -3.82
C ALA A 30 -24.79 -10.91 -4.06
N GLU A 31 -26.01 -10.49 -3.75
CA GLU A 31 -27.24 -11.25 -4.01
C GLU A 31 -27.48 -11.46 -5.51
N LEU A 32 -27.23 -10.44 -6.34
CA LEU A 32 -27.30 -10.55 -7.79
C LEU A 32 -26.31 -11.59 -8.33
N LEU A 33 -25.07 -11.60 -7.82
CA LEU A 33 -24.07 -12.61 -8.18
C LEU A 33 -24.55 -14.02 -7.80
N ILE A 34 -25.11 -14.19 -6.59
CA ILE A 34 -25.63 -15.49 -6.14
C ILE A 34 -26.80 -15.95 -7.02
N SER A 35 -27.68 -15.04 -7.41
CA SER A 35 -28.76 -15.32 -8.35
C SER A 35 -28.21 -15.78 -9.69
N GLU A 36 -27.21 -15.09 -10.24
CA GLU A 36 -26.58 -15.43 -11.52
C GLU A 36 -25.94 -16.81 -11.48
N LEU A 37 -25.21 -17.13 -10.40
CA LEU A 37 -24.66 -18.47 -10.19
C LEU A 37 -25.74 -19.56 -10.23
N THR A 38 -26.89 -19.30 -9.64
CA THR A 38 -28.02 -20.25 -9.59
C THR A 38 -28.68 -20.38 -10.96
N THR A 39 -28.89 -19.26 -11.65
CA THR A 39 -29.50 -19.23 -13.00
C THR A 39 -28.66 -19.96 -14.03
N GLN A 40 -27.33 -19.88 -13.93
CA GLN A 40 -26.40 -20.61 -14.79
C GLN A 40 -26.14 -22.05 -14.31
N GLU A 41 -26.88 -22.54 -13.30
CA GLU A 41 -26.72 -23.87 -12.71
C GLU A 41 -25.28 -24.19 -12.25
N LEU A 42 -24.55 -23.14 -11.84
CA LEU A 42 -23.17 -23.29 -11.38
C LEU A 42 -23.16 -23.98 -10.01
N GLN A 43 -22.31 -24.99 -9.90
CA GLN A 43 -22.23 -25.78 -8.68
C GLN A 43 -21.79 -24.93 -7.47
N ILE A 44 -22.64 -24.87 -6.45
CA ILE A 44 -22.32 -24.32 -5.13
C ILE A 44 -21.62 -25.43 -4.33
N ARG A 45 -20.31 -25.27 -4.10
CA ARG A 45 -19.51 -26.27 -3.38
C ARG A 45 -19.65 -26.15 -1.87
N SER A 46 -19.79 -24.92 -1.37
CA SER A 46 -19.97 -24.60 0.04
C SER A 46 -20.69 -23.25 0.14
N PRO A 47 -21.86 -23.19 0.80
CA PRO A 47 -22.60 -21.94 0.94
C PRO A 47 -21.79 -20.81 1.57
N ALA A 48 -21.07 -21.07 2.67
CA ALA A 48 -20.21 -20.09 3.33
C ALA A 48 -19.10 -19.54 2.41
N ARG A 49 -18.39 -20.43 1.71
CA ARG A 49 -17.31 -20.02 0.79
C ARG A 49 -17.83 -19.21 -0.39
N THR A 50 -18.96 -19.64 -0.97
CA THR A 50 -19.59 -18.92 -2.09
C THR A 50 -20.11 -17.56 -1.63
N ALA A 51 -20.72 -17.46 -0.46
CA ALA A 51 -21.18 -16.18 0.11
C ALA A 51 -20.01 -15.20 0.31
N ALA A 52 -18.94 -15.64 0.97
CA ALA A 52 -17.74 -14.83 1.20
C ALA A 52 -17.06 -14.38 -0.10
N ALA A 53 -17.00 -15.25 -1.11
CA ALA A 53 -16.46 -14.91 -2.43
C ALA A 53 -17.34 -13.89 -3.18
N CYS A 54 -18.66 -14.08 -3.19
CA CYS A 54 -19.61 -13.13 -3.80
C CYS A 54 -19.54 -11.77 -3.10
N PHE A 55 -19.43 -11.73 -1.77
CA PHE A 55 -19.25 -10.51 -1.01
C PHE A 55 -17.94 -9.78 -1.37
N LEU A 56 -16.82 -10.49 -1.44
CA LEU A 56 -15.54 -9.93 -1.87
C LEU A 56 -15.60 -9.37 -3.30
N ILE A 57 -16.27 -10.08 -4.22
CA ILE A 57 -16.46 -9.62 -5.60
C ILE A 57 -17.30 -8.34 -5.61
N ALA A 58 -18.40 -8.30 -4.86
CA ALA A 58 -19.27 -7.12 -4.78
C ALA A 58 -18.52 -5.90 -4.24
N CYS A 59 -17.74 -6.06 -3.16
CA CYS A 59 -16.90 -4.99 -2.60
C CYS A 59 -15.95 -4.42 -3.67
N ARG A 60 -15.25 -5.29 -4.40
CA ARG A 60 -14.28 -4.87 -5.43
C ARG A 60 -14.93 -4.19 -6.64
N LEU A 61 -16.06 -4.71 -7.11
CA LEU A 61 -16.81 -4.08 -8.21
C LEU A 61 -17.42 -2.73 -7.83
N ARG A 62 -17.55 -2.48 -6.52
CA ARG A 62 -18.06 -1.24 -5.96
C ARG A 62 -16.96 -0.36 -5.36
N GLU A 63 -15.70 -0.67 -5.67
CA GLU A 63 -14.53 0.10 -5.24
C GLU A 63 -14.49 0.34 -3.73
N THR A 64 -15.03 -0.62 -2.96
CA THR A 64 -15.06 -0.60 -1.50
C THR A 64 -13.96 -1.53 -0.98
N PRO A 65 -12.84 -1.01 -0.45
CA PRO A 65 -11.71 -1.82 -0.02
C PRO A 65 -12.08 -2.67 1.19
N VAL A 66 -12.16 -3.99 0.99
CA VAL A 66 -12.32 -4.93 2.11
C VAL A 66 -11.23 -5.99 2.04
N ARG A 67 -10.43 -6.09 3.11
CA ARG A 67 -9.43 -7.14 3.23
C ARG A 67 -10.11 -8.51 3.26
N VAL A 68 -9.63 -9.42 2.43
CA VAL A 68 -10.08 -10.82 2.45
C VAL A 68 -9.89 -11.49 3.82
N THR A 69 -8.90 -11.06 4.62
CA THR A 69 -8.73 -11.55 6.00
C THR A 69 -9.90 -11.17 6.88
N ARG A 70 -10.41 -9.93 6.78
CA ARG A 70 -11.61 -9.51 7.53
C ARG A 70 -12.86 -10.30 7.14
N ILE A 71 -13.01 -10.66 5.86
CA ILE A 71 -14.13 -11.50 5.40
C ILE A 71 -13.95 -12.93 5.93
N ALA A 72 -12.72 -13.44 5.96
CA ALA A 72 -12.42 -14.74 6.56
C ALA A 72 -12.73 -14.76 8.06
N ASP A 73 -12.41 -13.70 8.80
CA ASP A 73 -12.72 -13.59 10.23
C ASP A 73 -14.23 -13.53 10.52
N ALA A 74 -15.02 -13.05 9.55
CA ALA A 74 -16.47 -12.95 9.63
C ALA A 74 -17.22 -14.17 9.01
N SER A 75 -16.51 -15.22 8.61
CA SER A 75 -17.11 -16.39 7.95
C SER A 75 -16.44 -17.70 8.31
N ASP A 76 -17.09 -18.83 8.00
CA ASP A 76 -16.50 -20.17 8.16
C ASP A 76 -15.52 -20.53 7.01
N ALA A 77 -15.10 -19.56 6.19
CA ALA A 77 -14.24 -19.76 5.04
C ALA A 77 -12.84 -19.16 5.27
N THR A 78 -11.81 -19.94 4.99
CA THR A 78 -10.43 -19.45 5.05
C THR A 78 -10.13 -18.47 3.92
N LYS A 79 -9.16 -17.58 4.11
CA LYS A 79 -8.65 -16.66 3.06
C LYS A 79 -8.38 -17.37 1.72
N SER A 80 -7.72 -18.52 1.75
CA SER A 80 -7.38 -19.28 0.55
C SER A 80 -8.63 -19.82 -0.16
N GLU A 81 -9.63 -20.28 0.59
CA GLU A 81 -10.90 -20.75 0.04
C GLU A 81 -11.67 -19.60 -0.62
N ILE A 82 -11.73 -18.43 0.04
CA ILE A 82 -12.39 -17.24 -0.50
C ILE A 82 -11.73 -16.81 -1.81
N LEU A 83 -10.39 -16.71 -1.87
CA LEU A 83 -9.67 -16.29 -3.07
C LEU A 83 -9.81 -17.29 -4.22
N ASN A 84 -9.77 -18.60 -3.93
CA ASN A 84 -9.95 -19.64 -4.94
C ASN A 84 -11.37 -19.64 -5.50
N GLU A 85 -12.38 -19.48 -4.65
CA GLU A 85 -13.77 -19.42 -5.07
C GLU A 85 -14.08 -18.11 -5.80
N LYS A 86 -13.52 -16.98 -5.36
CA LYS A 86 -13.57 -15.70 -6.08
C LYS A 86 -13.04 -15.83 -7.50
N LYS A 87 -11.88 -16.47 -7.66
CA LYS A 87 -11.28 -16.74 -8.98
C LYS A 87 -12.19 -17.64 -9.82
N ARG A 88 -12.69 -18.74 -9.25
CA ARG A 88 -13.61 -19.64 -9.96
C ARG A 88 -14.84 -18.89 -10.46
N ILE A 89 -15.48 -18.10 -9.61
CA ILE A 89 -16.67 -17.32 -9.95
C ILE A 89 -16.34 -16.28 -11.02
N SER A 90 -15.26 -15.51 -10.85
CA SER A 90 -14.86 -14.50 -11.84
C SER A 90 -14.56 -15.11 -13.20
N ASP A 91 -13.86 -16.24 -13.24
CA ASP A 91 -13.50 -16.91 -14.49
C ASP A 91 -14.75 -17.52 -15.17
N THR A 92 -15.69 -18.05 -14.39
CA THR A 92 -16.91 -18.67 -14.93
C THR A 92 -17.90 -17.64 -15.45
N LEU A 93 -18.01 -16.49 -14.77
CA LEU A 93 -18.90 -15.40 -15.15
C LEU A 93 -18.22 -14.35 -16.04
N GLU A 94 -16.98 -14.60 -16.47
CA GLU A 94 -16.16 -13.69 -17.29
C GLU A 94 -16.06 -12.27 -16.72
N LEU A 95 -15.98 -12.15 -15.38
CA LEU A 95 -15.95 -10.88 -14.69
C LEU A 95 -14.52 -10.34 -14.58
N GLY A 96 -14.31 -9.12 -15.10
CA GLY A 96 -13.10 -8.34 -14.87
C GLY A 96 -13.06 -7.74 -13.46
N ILE A 97 -12.71 -8.54 -12.46
CA ILE A 97 -12.67 -8.07 -11.06
C ILE A 97 -11.36 -7.32 -10.80
N PRO A 98 -11.40 -6.00 -10.49
CA PRO A 98 -10.20 -5.25 -10.20
C PRO A 98 -9.55 -5.68 -8.88
N ASN A 99 -8.31 -5.26 -8.68
CA ASN A 99 -7.73 -5.23 -7.35
C ASN A 99 -8.22 -3.99 -6.61
N ASP A 100 -8.14 -4.04 -5.28
CA ASP A 100 -8.42 -2.88 -4.44
C ASP A 100 -7.46 -1.74 -4.80
N ASP A 101 -7.97 -0.52 -4.86
CA ASP A 101 -7.18 0.67 -5.20
C ASP A 101 -6.41 1.15 -3.94
N PRO A 102 -5.06 1.22 -3.98
CA PRO A 102 -4.27 1.75 -2.86
C PRO A 102 -4.67 3.15 -2.41
N THR A 103 -5.20 3.96 -3.32
CA THR A 103 -5.56 5.36 -3.09
C THR A 103 -6.78 5.47 -2.18
N VAL A 104 -7.82 4.69 -2.48
CA VAL A 104 -9.02 4.54 -1.63
C VAL A 104 -8.66 3.92 -0.28
N ILE A 105 -7.76 2.92 -0.26
CA ILE A 105 -7.27 2.33 0.99
C ILE A 105 -6.57 3.39 1.86
N LEU A 106 -5.79 4.29 1.26
CA LEU A 106 -5.10 5.36 1.98
C LEU A 106 -6.05 6.40 2.53
N GLU A 107 -7.09 6.78 1.78
CA GLU A 107 -8.16 7.67 2.24
C GLU A 107 -8.83 7.12 3.49
N GLU A 108 -9.34 5.88 3.44
CA GLU A 108 -9.95 5.22 4.60
C GLU A 108 -8.99 5.11 5.79
N ALA A 109 -7.71 4.78 5.52
CA ALA A 109 -6.71 4.66 6.56
C ALA A 109 -6.38 6.00 7.23
N CYS A 110 -6.35 7.09 6.46
CA CYS A 110 -6.12 8.44 6.99
C CYS A 110 -7.30 8.88 7.87
N GLU A 111 -8.54 8.63 7.44
CA GLU A 111 -9.74 8.91 8.23
C GLU A 111 -9.73 8.12 9.55
N ASP A 112 -9.51 6.80 9.47
CA ASP A 112 -9.49 5.92 10.64
C ASP A 112 -8.38 6.26 11.65
N LEU A 113 -7.25 6.79 11.17
CA LEU A 113 -6.12 7.23 12.01
C LEU A 113 -6.20 8.73 12.37
N SER A 114 -7.27 9.42 11.98
CA SER A 114 -7.48 10.85 12.23
C SER A 114 -6.32 11.73 11.74
N LEU A 115 -5.76 11.40 10.57
CA LEU A 115 -4.68 12.16 9.94
C LEU A 115 -5.24 13.36 9.18
N SER A 116 -4.45 14.42 9.09
CA SER A 116 -4.84 15.65 8.39
C SER A 116 -4.93 15.46 6.87
N ASP A 117 -5.76 16.27 6.22
CA ASP A 117 -5.93 16.30 4.75
C ASP A 117 -4.60 16.49 3.99
N ASP A 118 -3.62 17.20 4.56
CA ASP A 118 -2.30 17.38 3.96
C ASP A 118 -1.53 16.04 3.87
N ILE A 119 -1.58 15.24 4.93
CA ILE A 119 -1.00 13.89 4.98
C ILE A 119 -1.72 12.98 3.97
N GLN A 120 -3.05 13.01 3.92
CA GLN A 120 -3.80 12.23 2.94
C GLN A 120 -3.43 12.61 1.50
N THR A 121 -3.39 13.91 1.19
CA THR A 121 -3.02 14.42 -0.13
C THR A 121 -1.60 14.00 -0.52
N ARG A 122 -0.66 14.07 0.42
CA ARG A 122 0.72 13.65 0.17
C ARG A 122 0.84 12.14 -0.01
N ALA A 123 0.14 11.35 0.82
CA ALA A 123 0.10 9.90 0.67
C ALA A 123 -0.43 9.51 -0.71
N GLN A 124 -1.48 10.20 -1.18
CA GLN A 124 -2.05 10.01 -2.49
C GLN A 124 -1.03 10.27 -3.62
N GLN A 125 -0.31 11.40 -3.56
CA GLN A 125 0.74 11.73 -4.54
C GLN A 125 1.88 10.69 -4.56
N ILE A 126 2.26 10.17 -3.39
CA ILE A 126 3.30 9.15 -3.27
C ILE A 126 2.82 7.79 -3.83
N ALA A 127 1.54 7.46 -3.61
CA ALA A 127 0.91 6.26 -4.17
C ALA A 127 0.88 6.30 -5.70
N ASP A 128 0.49 7.43 -6.27
CA ASP A 128 0.46 7.60 -7.73
C ASP A 128 1.87 7.50 -8.32
N LEU A 129 2.84 8.16 -7.69
CA LEU A 129 4.25 8.13 -8.11
C LEU A 129 4.83 6.70 -8.13
N GLY A 130 4.60 5.91 -7.09
CA GLY A 130 5.11 4.53 -7.06
C GLY A 130 4.34 3.58 -7.97
N ALA A 131 3.06 3.83 -8.24
CA ALA A 131 2.30 3.11 -9.25
C ALA A 131 2.85 3.37 -10.66
N GLU A 132 3.09 4.64 -11.01
CA GLU A 132 3.71 5.05 -12.28
C GLU A 132 5.11 4.44 -12.46
N ALA A 133 5.87 4.32 -11.36
CA ALA A 133 7.20 3.72 -11.35
C ALA A 133 7.19 2.17 -11.33
N GLY A 134 6.02 1.52 -11.27
CA GLY A 134 5.88 0.06 -11.33
C GLY A 134 6.18 -0.69 -10.02
N VAL A 135 6.28 0.01 -8.89
CA VAL A 135 6.59 -0.57 -7.56
C VAL A 135 5.48 -1.50 -7.06
N THR A 136 4.27 -1.37 -7.61
CA THR A 136 3.08 -2.13 -7.21
C THR A 136 3.03 -3.56 -7.77
N SER A 137 3.90 -3.90 -8.73
CA SER A 137 3.87 -5.20 -9.40
C SER A 137 4.11 -6.37 -8.44
N GLY A 138 3.11 -7.27 -8.32
CA GLY A 138 3.17 -8.42 -7.43
C GLY A 138 3.07 -8.07 -5.93
N VAL A 139 2.76 -6.82 -5.59
CA VAL A 139 2.56 -6.34 -4.22
C VAL A 139 1.07 -6.23 -3.94
N SER A 140 0.64 -6.66 -2.75
CA SER A 140 -0.74 -6.44 -2.30
C SER A 140 -1.01 -4.93 -2.19
N PRO A 141 -2.16 -4.42 -2.70
CA PRO A 141 -2.54 -3.00 -2.58
C PRO A 141 -2.43 -2.46 -1.15
N TYR A 142 -2.83 -3.28 -0.18
CA TYR A 142 -2.73 -2.99 1.24
C TYR A 142 -1.29 -2.86 1.75
N THR A 143 -0.39 -3.73 1.30
CA THR A 143 1.02 -3.64 1.69
C THR A 143 1.68 -2.41 1.07
N TYR A 144 1.30 -2.08 -0.16
CA TYR A 144 1.77 -0.87 -0.83
C TYR A 144 1.28 0.40 -0.13
N ALA A 145 -0.03 0.50 0.13
CA ALA A 145 -0.62 1.61 0.88
C ALA A 145 0.00 1.77 2.28
N ALA A 146 0.29 0.66 2.99
CA ALA A 146 0.98 0.73 4.28
C ALA A 146 2.37 1.41 4.16
N ALA A 147 3.14 1.04 3.14
CA ALA A 147 4.48 1.62 2.89
C ALA A 147 4.39 3.11 2.54
N VAL A 148 3.42 3.49 1.71
CA VAL A 148 3.15 4.89 1.37
C VAL A 148 2.79 5.70 2.62
N LEU A 149 1.88 5.17 3.45
CA LEU A 149 1.48 5.85 4.68
C LEU A 149 2.64 5.98 5.67
N TYR A 150 3.49 4.95 5.78
CA TYR A 150 4.70 5.01 6.59
C TYR A 150 5.66 6.12 6.16
N ILE A 151 5.93 6.25 4.85
CA ILE A 151 6.79 7.32 4.32
C ILE A 151 6.20 8.69 4.66
N THR A 152 4.89 8.84 4.44
CA THR A 152 4.20 10.12 4.63
C THR A 152 4.12 10.52 6.10
N SER A 153 3.81 9.58 6.99
CA SER A 153 3.72 9.81 8.44
C SER A 153 5.09 10.01 9.09
N SER A 154 6.14 9.32 8.63
CA SER A 154 7.51 9.53 9.14
C SER A 154 8.07 10.92 8.82
N ALA A 155 7.53 11.54 7.78
CA ALA A 155 7.87 12.90 7.36
C ALA A 155 7.04 13.98 8.08
N ALA A 156 5.96 13.59 8.74
CA ALA A 156 5.08 14.48 9.48
C ALA A 156 5.28 14.27 10.99
N ASP A 157 5.01 15.29 11.80
CA ASP A 157 5.08 15.19 13.26
C ASP A 157 3.84 14.44 13.79
N THR A 158 3.73 13.16 13.42
CA THR A 158 2.63 12.28 13.82
C THR A 158 3.08 11.35 14.95
N ASP A 159 2.18 11.06 15.88
CA ASP A 159 2.41 10.07 16.94
C ASP A 159 2.31 8.61 16.44
N LEU A 160 2.29 8.38 15.12
CA LEU A 160 2.15 7.05 14.53
C LEU A 160 3.47 6.31 14.52
N SER A 161 3.52 5.15 15.18
CA SER A 161 4.66 4.25 15.09
C SER A 161 4.58 3.34 13.87
N GLN A 162 5.72 2.74 13.51
CA GLN A 162 5.78 1.68 12.50
C GLN A 162 4.83 0.51 12.83
N THR A 163 4.68 0.20 14.11
CA THR A 163 3.80 -0.88 14.58
C THR A 163 2.34 -0.50 14.38
N ASP A 164 1.94 0.74 14.69
CA ASP A 164 0.54 1.19 14.52
C ASP A 164 0.11 1.09 13.06
N ILE A 165 0.99 1.47 12.13
CA ILE A 165 0.74 1.36 10.69
C ILE A 165 0.74 -0.11 10.26
N ALA A 166 1.67 -0.92 10.74
CA ALA A 166 1.71 -2.35 10.41
C ALA A 166 0.44 -3.07 10.87
N ASP A 167 -0.04 -2.78 12.07
CA ASP A 167 -1.25 -3.34 12.67
C ASP A 167 -2.51 -2.85 11.94
N LYS A 168 -2.60 -1.55 11.64
CA LYS A 168 -3.70 -0.98 10.84
C LYS A 168 -3.86 -1.70 9.52
N PHE A 169 -2.73 -2.10 8.91
CA PHE A 169 -2.72 -2.74 7.61
C PHE A 169 -2.65 -4.27 7.64
N ASP A 170 -2.64 -4.91 8.82
CA ASP A 170 -2.47 -6.37 8.97
C ASP A 170 -1.25 -6.88 8.17
N VAL A 171 -0.12 -6.19 8.31
CA VAL A 171 1.17 -6.56 7.70
C VAL A 171 2.25 -6.62 8.76
N SER A 172 3.32 -7.38 8.52
CA SER A 172 4.46 -7.36 9.44
C SER A 172 5.28 -6.07 9.28
N THR A 173 5.90 -5.60 10.36
CA THR A 173 6.82 -4.46 10.33
C THR A 173 8.00 -4.70 9.38
N ALA A 174 8.45 -5.94 9.23
CA ALA A 174 9.47 -6.33 8.25
C ALA A 174 8.98 -6.13 6.80
N THR A 175 7.78 -6.61 6.48
CA THR A 175 7.17 -6.42 5.15
C THR A 175 6.96 -4.94 4.83
N LEU A 176 6.50 -4.16 5.82
CA LEU A 176 6.33 -2.72 5.67
C LEU A 176 7.66 -2.04 5.32
N ARG A 177 8.73 -2.39 6.04
CA ARG A 177 10.07 -1.85 5.80
C ARG A 177 10.62 -2.23 4.43
N ASP A 178 10.47 -3.50 4.05
CA ASP A 178 10.97 -3.97 2.76
C ASP A 178 10.26 -3.24 1.59
N ARG A 179 8.94 -3.03 1.68
CA ARG A 179 8.18 -2.27 0.65
C ARG A 179 8.43 -0.78 0.66
N ARG A 180 8.68 -0.21 1.83
CA ARG A 180 9.16 1.17 1.94
C ARG A 180 10.51 1.33 1.23
N ASP A 181 11.44 0.41 1.45
CA ASP A 181 12.76 0.45 0.81
C ASP A 181 12.62 0.31 -0.72
N ASP A 182 11.79 -0.62 -1.21
CA ASP A 182 11.50 -0.74 -2.65
C ASP A 182 10.95 0.57 -3.27
N LEU A 183 10.05 1.25 -2.54
CA LEU A 183 9.46 2.52 -2.97
C LEU A 183 10.50 3.65 -2.96
N LEU A 184 11.28 3.78 -1.90
CA LEU A 184 12.33 4.80 -1.77
C LEU A 184 13.47 4.59 -2.78
N ASP A 185 13.88 3.35 -3.03
CA ASP A 185 14.93 3.01 -4.00
C ASP A 185 14.50 3.38 -5.43
N THR A 186 13.22 3.18 -5.76
CA THR A 186 12.69 3.43 -7.11
C THR A 186 12.36 4.90 -7.34
N THR A 187 11.85 5.59 -6.32
CA THR A 187 11.25 6.94 -6.46
C THR A 187 12.00 8.03 -5.71
N GLY A 188 13.19 7.73 -5.16
CA GLY A 188 13.91 8.57 -4.21
C GLY A 188 14.16 10.03 -4.63
N SER A 189 14.42 10.33 -5.90
CA SER A 189 14.56 11.73 -6.35
C SER A 189 13.23 12.48 -6.45
N HIS A 190 12.20 11.79 -6.92
CA HIS A 190 10.85 12.33 -7.03
C HIS A 190 10.23 12.53 -5.64
N LEU A 191 10.48 11.59 -4.72
CA LEU A 191 10.11 11.73 -3.31
C LEU A 191 10.84 12.88 -2.63
N PHE A 192 12.08 13.18 -2.99
CA PHE A 192 12.77 14.37 -2.46
C PHE A 192 12.00 15.66 -2.79
N LYS A 193 11.51 15.79 -4.04
CA LYS A 193 10.66 16.91 -4.45
C LYS A 193 9.36 16.98 -3.66
N LEU A 194 8.69 15.84 -3.47
CA LEU A 194 7.45 15.79 -2.68
C LEU A 194 7.70 16.13 -1.21
N GLN A 195 8.83 15.69 -0.66
CA GLN A 195 9.23 15.93 0.72
C GLN A 195 9.59 17.40 0.98
N TYR A 196 10.27 18.04 0.02
CA TYR A 196 10.72 19.42 0.08
C TYR A 196 10.15 20.25 -1.09
N PRO A 197 8.85 20.63 -1.07
CA PRO A 197 8.21 21.31 -2.19
C PRO A 197 8.83 22.66 -2.56
N THR A 198 9.53 23.29 -1.62
CA THR A 198 10.24 24.56 -1.81
C THR A 198 11.67 24.39 -2.32
N ALA A 199 12.14 23.16 -2.50
CA ALA A 199 13.48 22.90 -3.02
C ALA A 199 13.62 23.40 -4.46
N PRO A 200 14.74 24.07 -4.81
CA PRO A 200 14.95 24.53 -6.18
C PRO A 200 15.14 23.35 -7.14
N PRO A 201 14.80 23.48 -8.43
CA PRO A 201 14.96 22.40 -9.42
C PRO A 201 16.38 21.80 -9.47
N GLU A 202 17.41 22.63 -9.25
CA GLU A 202 18.81 22.21 -9.21
C GLU A 202 19.14 21.32 -8.01
N ALA A 203 18.36 21.39 -6.92
CA ALA A 203 18.47 20.46 -5.79
C ALA A 203 17.93 19.08 -6.17
N ILE A 204 16.79 19.03 -6.86
CA ILE A 204 16.17 17.78 -7.31
C ILE A 204 17.09 17.08 -8.31
N SER A 205 17.59 17.81 -9.32
CA SER A 205 18.56 17.30 -10.28
C SER A 205 19.83 16.80 -9.61
N LEU A 206 20.30 17.47 -8.56
CA LEU A 206 21.47 17.02 -7.82
C LEU A 206 21.22 15.67 -7.13
N VAL A 207 20.04 15.43 -6.55
CA VAL A 207 19.73 14.12 -5.96
C VAL A 207 19.81 13.02 -7.02
N ASP A 208 19.22 13.23 -8.19
CA ASP A 208 19.31 12.31 -9.32
C ASP A 208 20.77 12.02 -9.72
N ASP A 209 21.58 13.08 -9.89
CA ASP A 209 22.98 12.98 -10.27
C ASP A 209 23.80 12.18 -9.23
N LEU A 210 23.57 12.45 -7.94
CA LEU A 210 24.26 11.76 -6.85
C LEU A 210 23.89 10.28 -6.78
N LEU A 211 22.61 9.95 -6.92
CA LEU A 211 22.13 8.57 -6.92
C LEU A 211 22.65 7.80 -8.14
N HIS A 212 22.63 8.43 -9.33
CA HIS A 212 23.19 7.84 -10.53
C HIS A 212 24.70 7.62 -10.43
N HIS A 213 25.45 8.62 -9.93
CA HIS A 213 26.89 8.48 -9.71
C HIS A 213 27.21 7.33 -8.76
N ALA A 214 26.47 7.22 -7.65
CA ALA A 214 26.69 6.18 -6.66
C ALA A 214 26.51 4.75 -7.21
N GLN A 215 25.75 4.55 -8.30
CA GLN A 215 25.60 3.23 -8.93
C GLN A 215 26.92 2.69 -9.51
N THR A 216 27.83 3.58 -9.92
CA THR A 216 29.11 3.20 -10.57
C THR A 216 30.32 3.49 -9.69
N ALA A 217 30.16 4.27 -8.63
CA ALA A 217 31.25 4.69 -7.78
C ALA A 217 31.84 3.53 -6.94
N LYS A 218 33.18 3.41 -6.93
CA LYS A 218 33.89 2.40 -6.12
C LYS A 218 33.58 2.53 -4.64
N TRP A 219 33.43 3.75 -4.12
CA TRP A 219 33.13 3.99 -2.71
C TRP A 219 31.76 3.44 -2.31
N ALA A 220 30.82 3.35 -3.25
CA ALA A 220 29.44 2.91 -3.02
C ALA A 220 29.31 1.37 -3.04
N GLN A 221 30.30 0.66 -3.57
CA GLN A 221 30.26 -0.81 -3.69
C GLN A 221 30.09 -1.48 -2.32
N GLY A 222 29.10 -2.36 -2.21
CA GLY A 222 28.77 -3.09 -0.98
C GLY A 222 28.05 -2.27 0.10
N LYS A 223 27.79 -0.97 -0.13
CA LYS A 223 26.97 -0.14 0.77
C LYS A 223 25.49 -0.35 0.45
N ARG A 224 24.64 -0.28 1.48
CA ARG A 224 23.19 -0.37 1.31
C ARG A 224 22.65 0.86 0.58
N HIS A 225 21.73 0.65 -0.36
CA HIS A 225 21.12 1.72 -1.15
C HIS A 225 20.47 2.78 -0.27
N MET A 226 19.65 2.38 0.70
CA MET A 226 19.02 3.31 1.66
C MET A 226 20.00 4.27 2.35
N GLY A 227 21.23 3.82 2.66
CA GLY A 227 22.24 4.69 3.25
C GLY A 227 22.79 5.72 2.26
N ILE A 228 22.95 5.32 1.00
CA ILE A 228 23.36 6.20 -0.11
C ILE A 228 22.25 7.24 -0.34
N LEU A 229 20.99 6.81 -0.43
CA LEU A 229 19.82 7.67 -0.60
C LEU A 229 19.73 8.73 0.50
N ALA A 230 19.72 8.31 1.77
CA ALA A 230 19.68 9.22 2.90
C ALA A 230 20.88 10.19 2.90
N GLY A 231 22.07 9.70 2.53
CA GLY A 231 23.27 10.53 2.39
C GLY A 231 23.15 11.59 1.29
N ALA A 232 22.57 11.22 0.15
CA ALA A 232 22.37 12.11 -1.00
C ALA A 232 21.34 13.21 -0.68
N TRP A 233 20.25 12.83 0.00
CA TRP A 233 19.25 13.77 0.49
C TRP A 233 19.85 14.76 1.49
N LEU A 234 20.59 14.26 2.49
CA LEU A 234 21.25 15.12 3.47
C LEU A 234 22.28 16.06 2.82
N TYR A 235 23.10 15.53 1.90
CA TYR A 235 24.08 16.33 1.16
C TYR A 235 23.41 17.46 0.39
N THR A 236 22.35 17.14 -0.36
CA THR A 236 21.60 18.10 -1.16
C THR A 236 20.95 19.15 -0.28
N ALA A 237 20.28 18.74 0.80
CA ALA A 237 19.61 19.65 1.72
C ALA A 237 20.59 20.65 2.34
N ASN A 238 21.77 20.19 2.79
CA ASN A 238 22.82 21.05 3.31
C ASN A 238 23.33 22.05 2.25
N LYS A 239 23.55 21.59 1.01
CA LYS A 239 24.07 22.43 -0.07
C LYS A 239 23.10 23.55 -0.47
N TYR A 240 21.80 23.28 -0.42
CA TYR A 240 20.75 24.23 -0.78
C TYR A 240 20.05 24.89 0.41
N GLN A 241 20.55 24.68 1.64
CA GLN A 241 19.98 25.23 2.87
C GLN A 241 18.49 24.87 3.06
N ILE A 242 18.12 23.65 2.67
CA ILE A 242 16.78 23.09 2.89
C ILE A 242 16.73 22.59 4.33
N GLU A 243 15.70 22.98 5.07
CA GLU A 243 15.47 22.52 6.44
C GLU A 243 15.17 21.02 6.47
N THR A 244 16.02 20.27 7.15
CA THR A 244 15.86 18.84 7.42
C THR A 244 16.71 18.45 8.63
N SER A 245 16.35 17.36 9.31
CA SER A 245 17.19 16.76 10.32
C SER A 245 17.68 15.35 9.93
N VAL A 246 18.87 14.99 10.43
CA VAL A 246 19.38 13.62 10.23
C VAL A 246 18.48 12.60 10.93
N SER A 247 17.80 13.01 12.00
CA SER A 247 16.84 12.19 12.73
C SER A 247 15.58 11.90 11.91
N GLU A 248 15.05 12.87 11.17
CA GLU A 248 13.96 12.64 10.19
C GLU A 248 14.37 11.64 9.11
N LEU A 249 15.53 11.84 8.50
CA LEU A 249 16.03 10.92 7.47
C LEU A 249 16.28 9.51 8.04
N ALA A 250 16.71 9.41 9.31
CA ALA A 250 16.89 8.14 10.00
C ALA A 250 15.55 7.45 10.27
N ALA A 251 14.53 8.19 10.70
CA ALA A 251 13.18 7.66 10.89
C ALA A 251 12.60 7.15 9.57
N LEU A 252 12.67 7.97 8.51
CA LEU A 252 12.16 7.63 7.18
C LEU A 252 12.85 6.39 6.59
N THR A 253 14.19 6.31 6.66
CA THR A 253 14.94 5.26 5.97
C THR A 253 15.29 4.05 6.85
N GLY A 254 15.13 4.16 8.17
CA GLY A 254 15.64 3.17 9.13
C GLY A 254 17.17 3.05 9.17
N VAL A 255 17.89 4.01 8.58
CA VAL A 255 19.36 4.06 8.56
C VAL A 255 19.85 4.86 9.78
N SER A 256 20.90 4.39 10.46
CA SER A 256 21.45 5.12 11.61
C SER A 256 22.00 6.49 11.22
N GLU A 257 21.82 7.49 12.09
CA GLU A 257 22.31 8.86 11.82
C GLU A 257 23.80 8.92 11.50
N SER A 258 24.62 8.10 12.18
CA SER A 258 26.06 8.01 11.93
C SER A 258 26.36 7.53 10.50
N THR A 259 25.57 6.59 10.00
CA THR A 259 25.67 6.11 8.61
C THR A 259 25.25 7.21 7.64
N ILE A 260 24.13 7.90 7.88
CA ILE A 260 23.64 8.97 7.00
C ILE A 260 24.71 10.08 6.88
N ARG A 261 25.26 10.53 8.01
CA ARG A 261 26.33 11.54 8.02
C ARG A 261 27.59 11.06 7.29
N ALA A 262 27.95 9.79 7.45
CA ALA A 262 29.09 9.22 6.74
C ALA A 262 28.86 9.18 5.22
N ARG A 263 27.65 8.81 4.77
CA ARG A 263 27.28 8.73 3.35
C ARG A 263 27.17 10.11 2.71
N SER A 264 26.63 11.09 3.44
CA SER A 264 26.62 12.48 2.98
C SER A 264 28.04 13.01 2.71
N LYS A 265 29.01 12.71 3.59
CA LYS A 265 30.43 13.07 3.38
C LYS A 265 31.10 12.34 2.22
N ASP A 266 30.65 11.13 1.87
CA ASP A 266 31.21 10.41 0.72
C ASP A 266 30.96 11.20 -0.59
N PHE A 267 29.89 12.00 -0.66
CA PHE A 267 29.56 12.88 -1.79
C PHE A 267 30.35 14.20 -1.85
N ASP A 268 31.11 14.55 -0.81
CA ASP A 268 32.05 15.68 -0.85
C ASP A 268 33.31 15.38 -1.69
N GLN A 269 33.56 14.10 -2.00
CA GLN A 269 34.74 13.71 -2.77
C GLN A 269 34.55 14.05 -4.25
N PRO A 270 35.58 14.61 -4.93
CA PRO A 270 35.47 14.96 -6.34
C PRO A 270 35.20 13.70 -7.18
N PHE A 271 34.21 13.79 -8.08
CA PHE A 271 33.89 12.78 -9.09
C PHE A 271 35.17 12.45 -9.88
N SER A 272 35.81 11.32 -9.55
CA SER A 272 37.05 10.84 -10.17
C SER A 272 36.77 9.74 -11.17
#